data_AF-A0A0C9TA83-F1
#
_entry.id   AF-A0A0C9TA83-F1
#
_cell.length_a   1.000
_cell.length_b   1.000
_cell.length_c   1.000
_cell.angle_alpha   90.00
_cell.angle_beta   90.00
_cell.angle_gamma   90.00
#
_symmetry.space_group_name_H-M   'P 1'
#
loop_
_entity.id
_entity.type
_entity.pdbx_description
1 polymer ?
#
loop_
_entity_poly.entity_id
_entity_poly.type
_entity_poly.pdbx_seq_one_letter_code
_entity_poly.pdbx_strand_id
1 'polypeptide(L)'
;MFNRRPPEHKVVSRTNPPRRASNADELHINTQFGTQWDGLRHFGIFSEKCFYQGVPASEIPQGVSNISDPTNVDKQAIKLGIHSICGRGVLVDLVKLYTEDGTKPLPYDPWKTHPIPVSDIKAAADKQGVVFRPANILLLRVGFMQKFNSQSPEERNELAEKPETFAGIEQSLETKEFLWNNHFAAIASDQPSMEAWPPEGVHLHQTILGNQLLV
;
A
#
# COMPACT_ATOMS: atom_id res chain seq x y z
N MET A 1 -0.79 -13.59 -5.74
CA MET A 1 -1.44 -12.64 -4.82
C MET A 1 -2.37 -11.69 -5.58
N PHE A 2 -3.59 -11.55 -5.10
CA PHE A 2 -4.67 -10.69 -5.59
C PHE A 2 -5.02 -10.84 -7.08
N ASN A 3 -4.78 -12.03 -7.65
CA ASN A 3 -5.06 -12.36 -9.06
C ASN A 3 -4.50 -11.34 -10.08
N ARG A 4 -3.36 -10.70 -9.79
CA ARG A 4 -2.73 -9.71 -10.67
C ARG A 4 -1.90 -10.39 -11.76
N ARG A 5 -1.94 -9.85 -12.98
CA ARG A 5 -1.09 -10.32 -14.10
C ARG A 5 0.39 -10.18 -13.71
N PRO A 6 1.22 -11.23 -13.85
CA PRO A 6 2.66 -11.17 -13.55
C PRO A 6 3.41 -10.08 -14.34
N PRO A 7 4.51 -9.52 -13.80
CA PRO A 7 5.34 -8.58 -14.53
C PRO A 7 6.06 -9.26 -15.70
N GLU A 8 6.32 -8.51 -16.76
CA GLU A 8 7.09 -8.94 -17.93
C GLU A 8 8.24 -7.95 -18.17
N HIS A 9 9.45 -8.49 -18.34
CA HIS A 9 10.64 -7.74 -18.70
C HIS A 9 11.17 -8.25 -20.03
N LYS A 10 11.26 -7.35 -21.01
CA LYS A 10 11.72 -7.66 -22.36
C LYS A 10 12.95 -6.82 -22.68
N VAL A 11 14.06 -7.48 -22.94
CA VAL A 11 15.31 -6.85 -23.37
C VAL A 11 15.29 -6.69 -24.89
N VAL A 12 15.39 -5.45 -25.36
CA VAL A 12 15.41 -5.08 -26.78
C VAL A 12 16.83 -4.68 -27.16
N SER A 13 17.46 -5.51 -27.99
CA SER A 13 18.74 -5.14 -28.59
C SER A 13 18.56 -4.00 -29.60
N ARG A 14 19.37 -2.94 -29.48
CA ARG A 14 19.41 -1.83 -30.44
C ARG A 14 20.45 -2.04 -31.54
N THR A 15 20.92 -3.28 -31.73
CA THR A 15 22.09 -3.58 -32.57
C THR A 15 21.73 -3.92 -34.02
N ASN A 16 20.74 -3.28 -34.63
CA ASN A 16 20.49 -3.43 -36.06
C ASN A 16 20.64 -2.08 -36.80
N PRO A 17 21.77 -1.80 -37.49
CA PRO A 17 22.92 -2.69 -37.71
C PRO A 17 23.86 -2.81 -36.47
N PRO A 18 24.69 -3.87 -36.38
CA PRO A 18 25.41 -4.29 -35.17
C PRO A 18 26.69 -3.49 -34.91
N ARG A 19 26.55 -2.18 -34.71
CA ARG A 19 27.71 -1.28 -34.51
C ARG A 19 27.95 -0.87 -33.05
N ARG A 20 27.07 -1.21 -32.10
CA ARG A 20 27.15 -0.75 -30.70
C ARG A 20 26.63 -1.82 -29.74
N ALA A 21 27.30 -2.03 -28.61
CA ALA A 21 26.76 -2.82 -27.49
C ALA A 21 25.72 -1.96 -26.73
N SER A 22 24.46 -1.99 -27.17
CA SER A 22 23.37 -1.21 -26.58
C SER A 22 22.08 -2.02 -26.54
N ASN A 23 21.51 -2.12 -25.35
CA ASN A 23 20.20 -2.70 -25.08
C ASN A 23 19.28 -1.62 -24.50
N ALA A 24 17.98 -1.81 -24.67
CA ALA A 24 16.93 -1.10 -23.95
C ALA A 24 15.98 -2.12 -23.32
N ASP A 25 15.28 -1.73 -22.27
CA ASP A 25 14.34 -2.60 -21.56
C ASP A 25 12.92 -2.07 -21.73
N GLU A 26 11.99 -2.98 -22.00
CA GLU A 26 10.55 -2.76 -21.94
C GLU A 26 10.00 -3.49 -20.71
N LEU A 27 9.23 -2.76 -19.90
CA LEU A 27 8.61 -3.29 -18.70
C LEU A 27 7.10 -3.22 -18.83
N HIS A 28 6.43 -4.33 -18.60
CA HIS A 28 5.00 -4.37 -18.36
C HIS A 28 4.77 -4.82 -16.92
N ILE A 29 4.35 -3.90 -16.06
CA ILE A 29 4.15 -4.14 -14.63
C ILE A 29 2.73 -3.74 -14.23
N ASN A 30 2.15 -4.51 -13.32
CA ASN A 30 1.03 -4.01 -12.54
C ASN A 30 1.59 -3.03 -11.50
N THR A 31 1.04 -1.81 -11.44
CA THR A 31 1.54 -0.75 -10.54
C THR A 31 1.24 -1.01 -9.06
N GLN A 32 0.49 -2.07 -8.76
CA GLN A 32 0.24 -2.60 -7.42
C GLN A 32 1.15 -3.81 -7.10
N PHE A 33 2.36 -3.83 -7.67
CA PHE A 33 3.41 -4.77 -7.29
C PHE A 33 4.56 -4.05 -6.60
N GLY A 34 5.07 -4.68 -5.53
CA GLY A 34 6.21 -4.16 -4.77
C GLY A 34 5.83 -2.97 -3.90
N THR A 35 6.81 -2.14 -3.58
CA THR A 35 6.59 -0.89 -2.85
C THR A 35 5.78 0.07 -3.70
N GLN A 36 4.64 0.52 -3.20
CA GLN A 36 3.64 1.24 -3.98
C GLN A 36 2.95 2.33 -3.16
N TRP A 37 2.26 3.23 -3.88
CA TRP A 37 1.25 4.12 -3.32
C TRP A 37 -0.06 3.87 -4.06
N ASP A 38 -1.15 3.76 -3.30
CA ASP A 38 -2.49 3.61 -3.85
C ASP A 38 -3.18 4.96 -3.97
N GLY A 39 -3.53 5.33 -5.20
CA GLY A 39 -4.19 6.61 -5.48
C GLY A 39 -5.68 6.58 -5.17
N LEU A 40 -6.31 7.75 -5.22
CA LEU A 40 -7.73 7.92 -4.89
C LEU A 40 -8.69 7.22 -5.89
N ARG A 41 -8.16 6.75 -7.03
CA ARG A 41 -8.86 5.88 -7.98
C ARG A 41 -8.65 4.37 -7.76
N HIS A 42 -7.82 3.97 -6.80
CA HIS A 42 -7.49 2.56 -6.58
C HIS A 42 -8.65 1.80 -5.94
N PHE A 43 -9.31 2.41 -4.95
CA PHE A 43 -10.39 1.80 -4.19
C PHE A 43 -11.51 2.83 -3.98
N GLY A 44 -12.69 2.54 -4.51
CA GLY A 44 -13.88 3.40 -4.39
C GLY A 44 -14.89 2.87 -3.38
N ILE A 45 -15.98 3.58 -3.16
CA ILE A 45 -17.09 3.18 -2.31
C ILE A 45 -18.00 2.25 -3.11
N PHE A 46 -18.00 0.95 -2.78
CA PHE A 46 -18.63 -0.08 -3.59
C PHE A 46 -20.15 0.07 -3.68
N SER A 47 -20.81 0.41 -2.57
CA SER A 47 -22.26 0.60 -2.51
C SER A 47 -22.74 1.77 -3.38
N GLU A 48 -21.90 2.81 -3.50
CA GLU A 48 -22.22 4.05 -4.23
C GLU A 48 -21.65 4.06 -5.65
N LYS A 49 -20.77 3.11 -5.99
CA LYS A 49 -20.08 3.00 -7.30
C LYS A 49 -19.36 4.30 -7.68
N CYS A 50 -18.73 4.94 -6.69
CA CYS A 50 -18.00 6.18 -6.86
C CYS A 50 -16.61 6.10 -6.21
N PHE A 51 -15.73 7.01 -6.62
CA PHE A 51 -14.43 7.25 -6.01
C PHE A 51 -14.47 8.55 -5.19
N TYR A 52 -13.32 8.97 -4.69
CA TYR A 52 -13.16 10.23 -3.97
C TYR A 52 -13.87 11.42 -4.65
N GLN A 53 -14.48 12.29 -3.83
CA GLN A 53 -15.35 13.40 -4.24
C GLN A 53 -16.58 12.98 -5.06
N GLY A 54 -17.02 11.73 -4.90
CA GLY A 54 -18.20 11.22 -5.60
C GLY A 54 -18.00 11.04 -7.10
N VAL A 55 -16.76 10.97 -7.59
CA VAL A 55 -16.49 10.74 -9.02
C VAL A 55 -17.07 9.37 -9.41
N PRO A 56 -18.07 9.31 -10.31
CA PRO A 56 -18.68 8.04 -10.70
C PRO A 56 -17.66 7.09 -11.32
N ALA A 57 -17.77 5.80 -11.01
CA ALA A 57 -16.85 4.80 -11.56
C ALA A 57 -16.89 4.73 -13.09
N SER A 58 -18.02 5.10 -13.70
CA SER A 58 -18.19 5.20 -15.16
C SER A 58 -17.35 6.29 -15.82
N GLU A 59 -16.86 7.29 -15.05
CA GLU A 59 -16.01 8.36 -15.58
C GLU A 59 -14.53 7.99 -15.62
N ILE A 60 -14.12 6.86 -15.02
CA ILE A 60 -12.72 6.43 -15.03
C ILE A 60 -12.38 5.77 -16.37
N PRO A 61 -11.49 6.36 -17.18
CA PRO A 61 -11.13 5.79 -18.47
C PRO A 61 -10.52 4.39 -18.32
N GLN A 62 -10.92 3.48 -19.20
CA GLN A 62 -10.42 2.10 -19.25
C GLN A 62 -9.53 1.90 -20.49
N GLY A 63 -8.57 0.97 -20.39
CA GLY A 63 -7.70 0.58 -21.50
C GLY A 63 -6.33 1.25 -21.49
N VAL A 64 -5.69 1.27 -22.66
CA VAL A 64 -4.32 1.77 -22.83
C VAL A 64 -4.34 3.28 -23.01
N SER A 65 -3.72 4.00 -22.08
CA SER A 65 -3.48 5.43 -22.20
C SER A 65 -2.08 5.68 -22.79
N ASN A 66 -2.03 6.24 -24.00
CA ASN A 66 -0.77 6.61 -24.64
C ASN A 66 -0.37 8.04 -24.24
N ILE A 67 0.70 8.18 -23.46
CA ILE A 67 1.27 9.49 -23.12
C ILE A 67 2.34 9.80 -24.18
N SER A 68 1.94 10.50 -25.24
CA SER A 68 2.84 10.88 -26.35
C SER A 68 3.79 12.02 -25.98
N ASP A 69 3.40 12.86 -25.02
CA ASP A 69 4.20 13.94 -24.45
C ASP A 69 4.19 13.84 -22.92
N PRO A 70 5.33 13.48 -22.28
CA PRO A 70 5.40 13.33 -20.83
C PRO A 70 5.24 14.66 -20.08
N THR A 71 5.29 15.79 -20.76
CA THR A 71 5.08 17.13 -20.18
C THR A 71 3.63 17.59 -20.26
N ASN A 72 2.83 17.01 -21.15
CA ASN A 72 1.42 17.35 -21.33
C ASN A 72 0.53 16.40 -20.55
N VAL A 73 0.50 16.60 -19.23
CA VAL A 73 -0.29 15.80 -18.31
C VAL A 73 -1.74 16.28 -18.31
N ASP A 74 -2.68 15.40 -18.70
CA ASP A 74 -4.11 15.69 -18.65
C ASP A 74 -4.55 15.92 -17.19
N LYS A 75 -5.09 17.11 -16.92
CA LYS A 75 -5.60 17.51 -15.61
C LYS A 75 -6.71 16.59 -15.11
N GLN A 76 -7.55 16.07 -15.99
CA GLN A 76 -8.60 15.11 -15.63
C GLN A 76 -7.98 13.76 -15.24
N ALA A 77 -6.95 13.32 -15.96
CA ALA A 77 -6.26 12.06 -15.68
C ALA A 77 -5.54 12.03 -14.33
N ILE A 78 -5.08 13.19 -13.82
CA ILE A 78 -4.39 13.29 -12.53
C ILE A 78 -5.29 13.68 -11.35
N LYS A 79 -6.55 14.05 -11.58
CA LYS A 79 -7.47 14.49 -10.51
C LYS A 79 -7.54 13.52 -9.32
N LEU A 80 -7.56 12.22 -9.60
CA LEU A 80 -7.59 11.14 -8.59
C LEU A 80 -6.23 10.41 -8.48
N GLY A 81 -5.20 10.98 -9.11
CA GLY A 81 -3.85 10.45 -9.12
C GLY A 81 -3.08 10.82 -7.86
N ILE A 82 -1.91 10.19 -7.72
CA ILE A 82 -0.94 10.54 -6.68
C ILE A 82 0.04 11.53 -7.28
N HIS A 83 0.23 12.63 -6.60
CA HIS A 83 1.20 13.66 -6.96
C HIS A 83 2.49 13.44 -6.15
N SER A 84 3.44 14.37 -6.21
CA SER A 84 4.65 14.27 -5.39
C SER A 84 4.30 14.13 -3.90
N ILE A 85 4.70 13.00 -3.29
CA ILE A 85 4.59 12.79 -1.85
C ILE A 85 5.87 13.27 -1.19
N CYS A 86 5.79 14.42 -0.52
CA CYS A 86 6.90 14.99 0.24
C CYS A 86 6.34 15.56 1.54
N GLY A 87 6.88 15.12 2.68
CA GLY A 87 6.39 15.52 3.99
C GLY A 87 7.14 14.83 5.14
N ARG A 88 6.67 15.04 6.37
CA ARG A 88 7.24 14.42 7.56
C ARG A 88 6.73 12.99 7.71
N GLY A 89 7.62 12.01 7.52
CA GLY A 89 7.36 10.62 7.88
C GLY A 89 7.53 10.37 9.37
N VAL A 90 6.64 9.55 9.95
CA VAL A 90 6.76 9.01 11.31
C VAL A 90 6.65 7.49 11.25
N LEU A 91 7.67 6.81 11.78
CA LEU A 91 7.67 5.35 11.87
C LEU A 91 7.13 4.91 13.23
N VAL A 92 6.12 4.04 13.21
CA VAL A 92 5.65 3.30 14.36
C VAL A 92 6.04 1.82 14.16
N ASP A 93 7.01 1.36 14.96
CA ASP A 93 7.56 0.01 14.84
C ASP A 93 6.87 -0.95 15.82
N LEU A 94 5.83 -1.64 15.35
CA LEU A 94 5.08 -2.61 16.14
C LEU A 94 5.88 -3.89 16.40
N VAL A 95 6.73 -4.28 15.45
CA VAL A 95 7.64 -5.41 15.69
C VAL A 95 8.54 -5.13 16.89
N LYS A 96 9.09 -3.91 16.99
CA LYS A 96 9.89 -3.53 18.15
C LYS A 96 9.06 -3.55 19.44
N LEU A 97 7.85 -2.98 19.42
CA LEU A 97 6.94 -2.99 20.58
C LEU A 97 6.77 -4.41 21.15
N TYR A 98 6.50 -5.40 20.29
CA TYR A 98 6.23 -6.77 20.74
C TYR A 98 7.47 -7.61 21.09
N THR A 99 8.68 -7.18 20.73
CA THR A 99 9.88 -8.04 20.86
C THR A 99 11.01 -7.45 21.70
N GLU A 100 10.90 -6.19 22.13
CA GLU A 100 11.97 -5.49 22.83
C GLU A 100 12.25 -5.97 24.25
N ASP A 101 11.30 -6.63 24.92
CA ASP A 101 11.48 -7.23 26.25
C ASP A 101 12.11 -8.63 26.20
N GLY A 102 12.53 -9.08 25.01
CA GLY A 102 13.05 -10.42 24.77
C GLY A 102 11.99 -11.43 24.34
N THR A 103 10.71 -11.03 24.27
CA THR A 103 9.63 -11.89 23.76
C THR A 103 9.87 -12.23 22.29
N LYS A 104 10.03 -13.52 22.02
CA LYS A 104 10.09 -14.09 20.67
C LYS A 104 9.32 -15.41 20.66
N PRO A 105 8.51 -15.69 19.62
CA PRO A 105 8.28 -14.91 18.39
C PRO A 105 7.29 -13.73 18.56
N LEU A 106 6.96 -13.02 17.47
CA LEU A 106 5.83 -12.08 17.43
C LEU A 106 4.54 -12.78 17.92
N PRO A 107 3.58 -12.04 18.51
CA PRO A 107 2.32 -12.62 18.98
C PRO A 107 1.40 -13.07 17.83
N TYR A 108 1.77 -12.78 16.58
CA TYR A 108 1.07 -13.20 15.37
C TYR A 108 2.04 -13.61 14.27
N ASP A 109 1.51 -14.32 13.27
CA ASP A 109 2.19 -14.57 12.01
C ASP A 109 1.84 -13.46 10.99
N PRO A 110 2.81 -12.66 10.51
CA PRO A 110 2.55 -11.61 9.52
C PRO A 110 1.91 -12.09 8.20
N TRP A 111 2.02 -13.38 7.86
CA TRP A 111 1.39 -13.99 6.67
C TRP A 111 0.08 -14.73 7.00
N LYS A 112 -0.54 -14.44 8.14
CA LYS A 112 -1.88 -14.89 8.50
C LYS A 112 -2.73 -13.70 8.90
N THR A 113 -4.03 -13.83 8.77
CA THR A 113 -4.99 -12.81 9.20
C THR A 113 -4.82 -12.53 10.69
N HIS A 114 -4.49 -11.28 11.00
CA HIS A 114 -4.39 -10.80 12.37
C HIS A 114 -4.73 -9.31 12.43
N PRO A 115 -5.87 -8.93 13.05
CA PRO A 115 -6.23 -7.55 13.26
C PRO A 115 -5.37 -6.95 14.38
N ILE A 116 -4.56 -5.96 14.04
CA ILE A 116 -3.76 -5.19 15.00
C ILE A 116 -4.61 -4.01 15.47
N PRO A 117 -4.90 -3.92 16.78
CA PRO A 117 -5.72 -2.85 17.30
C PRO A 117 -4.96 -1.52 17.30
N VAL A 118 -5.69 -0.42 17.14
CA VAL A 118 -5.08 0.92 17.14
C VAL A 118 -4.45 1.28 18.48
N SER A 119 -4.87 0.64 19.58
CA SER A 119 -4.23 0.74 20.89
C SER A 119 -2.75 0.41 20.83
N ASP A 120 -2.36 -0.57 20.02
CA ASP A 120 -0.97 -1.03 19.93
C ASP A 120 -0.13 -0.06 19.11
N ILE A 121 -0.74 0.59 18.11
CA ILE A 121 -0.12 1.69 17.36
C ILE A 121 0.15 2.88 18.29
N LYS A 122 -0.83 3.26 19.12
CA LYS A 122 -0.69 4.33 20.11
C LYS A 122 0.38 4.00 21.14
N ALA A 123 0.35 2.79 21.70
CA ALA A 123 1.33 2.32 22.68
C ALA A 123 2.77 2.29 22.12
N ALA A 124 2.94 1.80 20.88
CA ALA A 124 4.23 1.84 20.19
C ALA A 124 4.71 3.28 19.98
N ALA A 125 3.84 4.18 19.51
CA ALA A 125 4.20 5.57 19.30
C ALA A 125 4.62 6.26 20.60
N ASP A 126 3.87 6.08 21.69
CA ASP A 126 4.17 6.64 23.00
C ASP A 126 5.53 6.13 23.52
N LYS A 127 5.76 4.82 23.45
CA LYS A 127 7.03 4.20 23.89
C LYS A 127 8.23 4.63 23.04
N GLN A 128 8.00 4.90 21.76
CA GLN A 128 9.03 5.36 20.82
C GLN A 128 9.23 6.88 20.85
N GLY A 129 8.43 7.63 21.62
CA GLY A 129 8.46 9.09 21.65
C GLY A 129 8.01 9.73 20.33
N VAL A 130 7.18 9.02 19.55
CA VAL A 130 6.66 9.49 18.26
C VAL A 130 5.48 10.43 18.51
N VAL A 131 5.65 11.70 18.15
CA VAL A 131 4.59 12.71 18.21
C VAL A 131 3.97 12.89 16.84
N PHE A 132 2.69 12.52 16.71
CA PHE A 132 1.88 12.78 15.53
C PHE A 132 1.59 14.27 15.38
N ARG A 133 1.61 14.73 14.13
CA ARG A 133 1.22 16.09 13.74
C ARG A 133 0.39 16.00 12.46
N PRO A 134 -0.47 16.99 12.19
CA PRO A 134 -1.17 17.08 10.92
C PRO A 134 -0.20 16.97 9.72
N ALA A 135 -0.71 16.37 8.65
CA ALA A 135 0.00 16.06 7.41
C ALA A 135 1.22 15.12 7.56
N ASN A 136 1.33 14.37 8.66
CA ASN A 136 2.37 13.34 8.76
C ASN A 136 2.05 12.16 7.86
N ILE A 137 3.10 11.53 7.34
CA ILE A 137 3.01 10.24 6.64
C ILE A 137 3.26 9.17 7.69
N LEU A 138 2.21 8.43 8.07
CA LEU A 138 2.30 7.34 9.04
C LEU A 138 2.90 6.11 8.37
N LEU A 139 4.02 5.62 8.88
CA LEU A 139 4.69 4.41 8.42
C LEU A 139 4.59 3.34 9.51
N LEU A 140 3.98 2.21 9.19
CA LEU A 140 3.80 1.10 10.12
C LEU A 140 4.73 -0.06 9.75
N ARG A 141 5.56 -0.50 10.69
CA ARG A 141 6.32 -1.75 10.55
C ARG A 141 5.65 -2.84 11.39
N VAL A 142 5.08 -3.83 10.71
CA VAL A 142 4.32 -4.94 11.32
C VAL A 142 4.89 -6.31 10.99
N GLY A 143 6.00 -6.39 10.25
CA GLY A 143 6.86 -7.57 10.22
C GLY A 143 6.70 -8.48 9.01
N PHE A 144 5.88 -8.13 8.03
CA PHE A 144 5.75 -8.92 6.80
C PHE A 144 7.07 -9.00 6.04
N MET A 145 7.76 -7.87 5.86
CA MET A 145 9.03 -7.88 5.13
C MET A 145 10.13 -8.59 5.93
N GLN A 146 10.08 -8.55 7.26
CA GLN A 146 10.98 -9.35 8.09
C GLN A 146 10.77 -10.84 7.86
N LYS A 147 9.51 -11.32 7.87
CA LYS A 147 9.20 -12.73 7.59
C LYS A 147 9.56 -13.10 6.16
N PHE A 148 9.20 -12.26 5.19
CA PHE A 148 9.48 -12.49 3.77
C PHE A 148 10.96 -12.66 3.51
N ASN A 149 11.80 -11.76 4.04
CA ASN A 149 13.24 -11.83 3.84
C ASN A 149 13.91 -13.01 4.56
N SER A 150 13.28 -13.60 5.58
CA SER A 150 13.80 -14.78 6.27
C SER A 150 13.38 -16.12 5.63
N GLN A 151 12.41 -16.12 4.72
CA GLN A 151 11.94 -17.32 4.02
C GLN A 151 12.79 -17.65 2.78
N SER A 152 12.72 -18.90 2.32
CA SER A 152 13.33 -19.35 1.07
C SER A 152 12.61 -18.81 -0.17
N PRO A 153 13.24 -18.83 -1.37
CA PRO A 153 12.56 -18.48 -2.62
C PRO A 153 11.29 -19.31 -2.89
N GLU A 154 11.31 -20.60 -2.56
CA GLU A 154 10.17 -21.51 -2.73
C GLU A 154 9.00 -21.08 -1.84
N GLU A 155 9.25 -20.83 -0.55
CA GLU A 155 8.23 -20.36 0.39
C GLU A 155 7.64 -19.00 -0.01
N ARG A 156 8.46 -18.11 -0.57
CA ARG A 156 7.99 -16.81 -1.11
C ARG A 156 7.11 -16.98 -2.34
N ASN A 157 7.45 -17.92 -3.23
CA ASN A 157 6.67 -18.20 -4.43
C ASN A 157 5.32 -18.83 -4.07
N GLU A 158 5.30 -19.77 -3.12
CA GLU A 158 4.07 -20.40 -2.62
C GLU A 158 3.10 -19.40 -2.00
N LEU A 159 3.59 -18.30 -1.42
CA LEU A 159 2.73 -17.26 -0.86
C LEU A 159 1.76 -16.70 -1.93
N ALA A 160 2.18 -16.67 -3.20
CA ALA A 160 1.34 -16.16 -4.28
C ALA A 160 0.24 -17.13 -4.71
N GLU A 161 0.34 -18.41 -4.32
CA GLU A 161 -0.56 -19.51 -4.68
C GLU A 161 -1.60 -19.82 -3.59
N LYS A 162 -1.38 -19.30 -2.36
CA LYS A 162 -2.26 -19.49 -1.21
C LYS A 162 -3.30 -18.36 -1.13
N PRO A 163 -4.46 -18.59 -0.47
CA PRO A 163 -5.40 -17.52 -0.16
C PRO A 163 -4.69 -16.38 0.56
N GLU A 164 -4.99 -15.14 0.17
CA GLU A 164 -4.42 -13.97 0.80
C GLU A 164 -4.88 -13.91 2.27
N THR A 165 -3.92 -13.98 3.19
CA THR A 165 -4.15 -13.79 4.62
C THR A 165 -2.99 -12.99 5.17
N PHE A 166 -3.27 -11.82 5.74
CA PHE A 166 -2.23 -10.88 6.16
C PHE A 166 -2.60 -10.22 7.48
N ALA A 167 -1.59 -10.02 8.32
CA ALA A 167 -1.72 -9.15 9.48
C ALA A 167 -1.81 -7.70 9.00
N GLY A 168 -2.48 -6.85 9.76
CA GLY A 168 -2.61 -5.44 9.42
C GLY A 168 -3.48 -4.72 10.43
N ILE A 169 -3.66 -3.42 10.24
CA ILE A 169 -4.50 -2.64 11.15
C ILE A 169 -5.97 -3.08 11.02
N GLU A 170 -6.67 -3.13 12.14
CA GLU A 170 -8.08 -3.49 12.17
C GLU A 170 -8.98 -2.40 11.55
N GLN A 171 -10.16 -2.78 11.08
CA GLN A 171 -11.13 -1.91 10.41
C GLN A 171 -12.13 -1.23 11.37
N SER A 172 -11.79 -1.15 12.66
CA SER A 172 -12.67 -0.62 13.70
C SER A 172 -12.99 0.86 13.51
N LEU A 173 -14.07 1.32 14.16
CA LEU A 173 -14.38 2.75 14.20
C LEU A 173 -13.26 3.53 14.88
N GLU A 174 -12.64 2.96 15.92
CA GLU A 174 -11.53 3.59 16.64
C GLU A 174 -10.32 3.82 15.71
N THR A 175 -9.98 2.85 14.85
CA THR A 175 -8.93 3.05 13.83
C THR A 175 -9.29 4.18 12.88
N LYS A 176 -10.54 4.24 12.40
CA LYS A 176 -11.00 5.29 11.48
C LYS A 176 -10.93 6.67 12.13
N GLU A 177 -11.42 6.79 13.37
CA GLU A 177 -11.34 8.03 14.14
C GLU A 177 -9.90 8.44 14.43
N PHE A 178 -9.02 7.49 14.77
CA PHE A 178 -7.60 7.77 14.97
C PHE A 178 -6.95 8.35 13.72
N LEU A 179 -7.18 7.74 12.56
CA LEU A 179 -6.62 8.22 11.30
C LEU A 179 -7.15 9.62 10.95
N TRP A 180 -8.46 9.84 11.11
CA TRP A 180 -9.13 11.13 10.89
C TRP A 180 -8.59 12.23 11.80
N ASN A 181 -8.63 12.01 13.12
CA ASN A 181 -8.31 13.02 14.13
C ASN A 181 -6.83 13.44 14.10
N ASN A 182 -5.94 12.59 13.60
CA ASN A 182 -4.52 12.93 13.46
C ASN A 182 -4.20 13.65 12.15
N HIS A 183 -5.14 13.74 11.20
CA HIS A 183 -4.95 14.40 9.91
C HIS A 183 -3.70 13.90 9.18
N PHE A 184 -3.47 12.58 9.13
CA PHE A 184 -2.35 12.04 8.37
C PHE A 184 -2.49 12.42 6.89
N ALA A 185 -1.39 12.70 6.20
CA ALA A 185 -1.44 12.95 4.75
C ALA A 185 -1.50 11.63 3.97
N ALA A 186 -0.88 10.59 4.52
CA ALA A 186 -0.84 9.26 3.94
C ALA A 186 -0.48 8.23 5.02
N ILE A 187 -0.82 6.97 4.75
CA ILE A 187 -0.42 5.82 5.56
C ILE A 187 0.25 4.80 4.66
N ALA A 188 1.34 4.19 5.15
CA ALA A 188 1.99 3.07 4.50
C ALA A 188 2.37 2.03 5.55
N SER A 189 2.48 0.78 5.12
CA SER A 189 3.02 -0.29 5.95
C SER A 189 3.91 -1.23 5.14
N ASP A 190 4.58 -2.14 5.84
CA ASP A 190 5.35 -3.22 5.19
C ASP A 190 4.46 -4.41 4.76
N GLN A 191 3.13 -4.30 4.84
CA GLN A 191 2.16 -5.35 4.46
C GLN A 191 1.63 -5.17 3.04
N PRO A 192 1.21 -6.24 2.35
CA PRO A 192 0.58 -6.16 1.04
C PRO A 192 -0.76 -5.40 1.02
N SER A 193 -1.52 -5.42 2.11
CA SER A 193 -2.89 -4.88 2.17
C SER A 193 -3.08 -3.72 3.17
N MET A 194 -2.06 -3.30 3.93
CA MET A 194 -2.17 -2.34 5.04
C MET A 194 -3.14 -2.73 6.19
N GLU A 195 -4.41 -2.97 5.91
CA GLU A 195 -5.41 -3.53 6.81
C GLU A 195 -5.28 -5.04 6.90
N ALA A 196 -5.76 -5.62 8.01
CA ALA A 196 -5.83 -7.06 8.16
C ALA A 196 -6.68 -7.68 7.04
N TRP A 197 -6.22 -8.80 6.49
CA TRP A 197 -6.83 -9.41 5.32
C TRP A 197 -7.10 -10.92 5.54
N PRO A 198 -8.26 -11.46 5.14
CA PRO A 198 -9.42 -10.73 4.61
C PRO A 198 -10.00 -9.77 5.66
N PRO A 199 -10.61 -8.66 5.21
CA PRO A 199 -11.08 -7.62 6.12
C PRO A 199 -12.39 -8.04 6.78
N GLU A 200 -12.59 -7.59 8.02
CA GLU A 200 -13.87 -7.74 8.71
C GLU A 200 -14.76 -6.51 8.42
N GLY A 201 -15.84 -6.72 7.68
CA GLY A 201 -16.81 -5.67 7.37
C GLY A 201 -16.36 -4.74 6.22
N VAL A 202 -16.53 -3.43 6.41
CA VAL A 202 -16.18 -2.43 5.38
C VAL A 202 -14.67 -2.26 5.34
N HIS A 203 -14.08 -2.57 4.18
CA HIS A 203 -12.67 -2.32 3.88
C HIS A 203 -12.21 -0.93 4.36
N LEU A 204 -11.12 -0.89 5.11
CA LEU A 204 -10.52 0.37 5.53
C LEU A 204 -10.05 1.19 4.32
N HIS A 205 -9.64 0.54 3.22
CA HIS A 205 -9.34 1.22 1.96
C HIS A 205 -10.49 2.09 1.42
N GLN A 206 -11.75 1.66 1.52
CA GLN A 206 -12.90 2.49 1.10
C GLN A 206 -12.98 3.77 1.94
N THR A 207 -12.64 3.65 3.23
CA THR A 207 -12.69 4.78 4.15
C THR A 207 -11.55 5.76 3.87
N ILE A 208 -10.33 5.26 3.63
CA ILE A 208 -9.14 6.09 3.39
C ILE A 208 -9.20 6.75 2.01
N LEU A 209 -9.52 5.99 0.96
CA LEU A 209 -9.42 6.44 -0.43
C LEU A 209 -10.74 6.96 -1.01
N GLY A 210 -11.88 6.39 -0.61
CA GLY A 210 -13.20 6.77 -1.12
C GLY A 210 -13.83 7.95 -0.38
N ASN A 211 -13.77 7.93 0.97
CA ASN A 211 -14.39 8.95 1.81
C ASN A 211 -13.45 10.13 2.18
N GLN A 212 -12.16 10.03 1.86
CA GLN A 212 -11.04 10.87 2.34
C GLN A 212 -11.14 11.20 3.83
N LEU A 213 -10.47 10.38 4.65
CA LEU A 213 -10.20 10.72 6.04
C LEU A 213 -8.94 11.61 6.25
N LEU A 214 -8.30 12.07 5.17
CA LEU A 214 -6.97 12.67 5.18
C LEU A 214 -7.02 14.05 4.51
N VAL A 215 -7.23 15.11 5.30
CA VAL A 215 -7.12 16.53 4.89
C VAL A 215 -6.14 17.23 5.81
#